data_AF-A0A7J2Y490-F1
#
_entry.id   AF-A0A7J2Y490-F1
#
_cell.length_a   1.000
_cell.length_b   1.000
_cell.length_c   1.000
_cell.angle_alpha   90.00
_cell.angle_beta   90.00
_cell.angle_gamma   90.00
#
_symmetry.space_group_name_H-M   'P 1'
#
loop_
_entity.id
_entity.type
_entity.pdbx_description
1 polymer ?
#
loop_
_entity_poly.entity_id
_entity_poly.type
_entity_poly.pdbx_seq_one_letter_code
_entity_poly.pdbx_strand_id
1 'polypeptide(L)' 'MTEVALPRRVAFMFYALLFVAGILVYLIWGIAYGTWNIFAPPNLGVYAVTVVLLGFGLLGMLLYRD' A
#
# COMPACT_ATOMS: atom_id res chain seq x y z
N MET A 1 -0.12 -26.83 17.93
CA MET A 1 -0.41 -25.56 17.25
C MET A 1 -1.36 -25.89 16.10
N THR A 2 -2.65 -25.55 16.19
CA THR A 2 -3.56 -25.71 15.05
C THR A 2 -3.24 -24.61 14.04
N GLU A 3 -2.52 -24.97 12.99
CA GLU A 3 -2.09 -24.06 11.93
C GLU A 3 -3.31 -23.68 11.08
N VAL A 4 -3.87 -22.49 11.32
CA VAL A 4 -4.92 -21.94 10.46
C VAL A 4 -4.23 -21.47 9.19
N ALA A 5 -4.21 -22.32 8.18
CA ALA A 5 -3.76 -21.94 6.84
C ALA A 5 -4.74 -20.90 6.28
N LEU A 6 -4.36 -19.61 6.36
CA LEU A 6 -5.17 -18.54 5.81
C LEU A 6 -5.34 -18.78 4.29
N PRO A 7 -6.56 -18.79 3.74
CA PRO A 7 -6.74 -19.03 2.32
C PRO A 7 -5.95 -18.00 1.51
N ARG A 8 -5.16 -18.44 0.52
CA ARG A 8 -4.34 -17.58 -0.34
C ARG A 8 -5.11 -16.39 -0.93
N ARG A 9 -6.38 -16.62 -1.28
CA ARG A 9 -7.30 -15.59 -1.77
C ARG A 9 -7.53 -14.45 -0.76
N VAL A 10 -7.62 -14.77 0.54
CA VAL A 10 -7.79 -13.77 1.60
C VAL A 10 -6.51 -12.94 1.77
N ALA A 11 -5.35 -13.59 1.74
CA ALA A 11 -4.07 -12.90 1.76
C ALA A 11 -3.93 -11.96 0.55
N PHE A 12 -4.22 -12.44 -0.66
CA PHE A 12 -4.22 -11.62 -1.88
C PHE A 12 -5.12 -10.39 -1.74
N MET A 13 -6.35 -10.56 -1.25
CA MET A 13 -7.28 -9.45 -1.04
C MET A 13 -6.75 -8.42 -0.04
N PHE A 14 -6.12 -8.86 1.05
CA PHE A 14 -5.49 -7.95 2.01
C PHE A 14 -4.41 -7.08 1.36
N TYR A 15 -3.52 -7.70 0.57
CA TYR A 15 -2.47 -6.94 -0.14
C TYR A 15 -3.02 -6.05 -1.24
N ALA A 16 -4.09 -6.46 -1.93
CA ALA A 16 -4.81 -5.62 -2.87
C ALA A 16 -5.40 -4.38 -2.18
N LEU A 17 -5.98 -4.55 -0.98
CA LEU A 17 -6.48 -3.43 -0.18
C LEU A 17 -5.35 -2.48 0.24
N LEU A 18 -4.19 -3.00 0.67
CA LEU A 18 -3.02 -2.17 0.98
C LEU A 18 -2.56 -1.36 -0.23
N PHE A 19 -2.54 -1.98 -1.42
CA PHE A 19 -2.17 -1.31 -2.65
C PHE A 19 -3.13 -0.17 -2.99
N VAL A 20 -4.44 -0.44 -2.95
CA VAL A 20 -5.47 0.57 -3.18
C VAL A 20 -5.38 1.69 -2.13
N ALA A 21 -5.16 1.36 -0.86
CA ALA A 21 -4.97 2.34 0.20
C ALA A 21 -3.76 3.25 -0.07
N GLY A 22 -2.64 2.70 -0.54
CA GLY A 22 -1.46 3.48 -0.93
C GLY A 22 -1.75 4.50 -2.03
N ILE A 23 -2.53 4.11 -3.05
CA ILE A 23 -2.99 5.01 -4.12
C ILE A 23 -3.88 6.12 -3.54
N LEU A 24 -4.85 5.76 -2.70
CA LEU A 24 -5.78 6.73 -2.11
C LEU A 24 -5.06 7.72 -1.21
N VAL A 25 -4.10 7.28 -0.40
CA VAL A 25 -3.28 8.18 0.44
C VAL A 25 -2.57 9.21 -0.42
N TYR A 26 -1.92 8.77 -1.51
CA TYR A 26 -1.20 9.68 -2.41
C TYR A 26 -2.14 10.71 -3.05
N LEU A 27 -3.28 10.28 -3.59
CA LEU A 27 -4.24 11.15 -4.25
C LEU A 27 -4.89 12.15 -3.28
N ILE A 28 -5.39 11.67 -2.14
CA ILE A 28 -6.04 12.50 -1.13
C ILE A 28 -5.05 13.53 -0.58
N TRP A 29 -3.83 13.10 -0.27
CA TRP A 29 -2.79 14.00 0.21
C TRP A 29 -2.42 15.05 -0.85
N GLY A 30 -2.23 14.65 -2.11
CA GLY A 30 -1.86 15.58 -3.18
C GLY A 30 -2.90 16.66 -3.40
N ILE A 31 -4.18 16.30 -3.31
CA ILE A 31 -5.30 17.24 -3.38
C ILE A 31 -5.35 18.14 -2.13
N ALA A 32 -5.21 17.57 -0.92
CA ALA A 32 -5.36 18.30 0.33
C ALA A 32 -4.25 19.34 0.57
N TYR A 33 -3.01 19.03 0.17
CA TYR A 33 -1.85 19.88 0.40
C TYR A 33 -1.41 20.67 -0.85
N GLY A 34 -2.06 20.45 -1.99
CA GLY A 34 -1.79 21.18 -3.24
C GLY A 34 -0.41 20.91 -3.84
N THR A 35 0.23 19.80 -3.45
CA THR A 35 1.56 19.41 -3.91
C THR A 35 1.60 17.93 -4.24
N TRP A 36 2.33 17.58 -5.29
CA TRP A 36 2.49 16.19 -5.75
C TRP A 36 3.92 15.68 -5.54
N ASN A 37 4.82 16.53 -5.06
CA ASN A 37 6.23 16.18 -4.88
C ASN A 37 6.45 15.54 -3.51
N ILE A 38 6.31 14.23 -3.43
CA ILE A 38 6.59 13.46 -2.21
C ILE A 38 8.08 13.38 -1.87
N PHE A 39 8.98 13.65 -2.82
CA PHE A 39 10.42 13.59 -2.60
C PHE A 39 10.99 14.85 -1.93
N ALA A 40 10.18 15.90 -1.78
CA ALA A 40 10.59 17.08 -1.04
C ALA A 40 10.79 16.74 0.45
N PRO A 41 11.80 17.30 1.14
CA PRO A 41 12.07 17.02 2.55
C PRO A 41 10.85 17.15 3.49
N PRO A 42 9.93 18.13 3.31
CA PRO A 42 8.73 18.23 4.16
C PRO A 42 7.75 17.07 3.99
N ASN A 43 7.82 16.32 2.88
CA ASN A 43 6.82 15.33 2.48
C ASN A 43 7.29 13.89 2.70
N LEU A 44 8.45 13.69 3.35
CA LEU A 44 9.04 12.39 3.61
C LEU A 44 8.11 11.42 4.35
N GLY A 45 7.22 11.94 5.19
CA GLY A 45 6.22 11.11 5.89
C GLY A 45 5.24 10.44 4.90
N VAL A 46 4.67 11.21 3.98
CA VAL A 46 3.74 10.67 2.97
C VAL A 46 4.47 9.79 1.97
N TYR A 47 5.68 10.18 1.59
CA TYR A 47 6.56 9.32 0.79
C TYR A 47 6.71 7.94 1.43
N ALA A 48 7.11 7.86 2.70
CA ALA A 48 7.32 6.59 3.38
C ALA A 48 6.03 5.74 3.41
N VAL A 49 4.89 6.35 3.78
CA VAL A 49 3.60 5.65 3.86
C VAL A 49 3.16 5.13 2.48
N THR A 50 3.17 5.99 1.46
CA THR A 50 2.76 5.62 0.10
C THR A 50 3.65 4.53 -0.47
N VAL A 51 4.97 4.66 -0.37
CA VAL A 51 5.91 3.68 -0.92
C VAL A 51 5.79 2.33 -0.21
N VAL A 52 5.65 2.32 1.11
CA VAL A 52 5.44 1.08 1.87
C VAL A 52 4.12 0.43 1.48
N LEU A 53 3.00 1.15 1.45
CA LEU A 53 1.70 0.57 1.11
C LEU A 53 1.67 0.02 -0.32
N LEU A 54 2.20 0.78 -1.29
CA LEU A 54 2.27 0.34 -2.68
C LEU A 54 3.24 -0.84 -2.85
N GLY A 55 4.41 -0.77 -2.23
CA GLY A 55 5.43 -1.83 -2.32
C GLY A 55 4.94 -3.13 -1.71
N PHE A 56 4.49 -3.10 -0.45
CA PHE A 56 3.95 -4.30 0.21
C PHE A 56 2.67 -4.81 -0.45
N GLY A 57 1.78 -3.92 -0.86
CA GLY A 57 0.57 -4.30 -1.59
C GLY A 57 0.90 -5.01 -2.90
N LEU A 58 1.80 -4.46 -3.71
CA LEU A 58 2.19 -5.04 -4.99
C LEU A 58 2.93 -6.38 -4.82
N LEU A 59 3.93 -6.41 -3.93
CA LEU A 59 4.71 -7.62 -3.68
C LEU A 59 3.85 -8.74 -3.07
N GLY A 60 2.95 -8.41 -2.16
CA GLY A 60 2.03 -9.37 -1.58
C GLY A 60 1.02 -9.90 -2.60
N MET A 61 0.47 -9.04 -3.46
CA MET A 61 -0.38 -9.51 -4.57
C MET A 61 0.38 -10.47 -5.50
N LEU A 62 1.64 -10.15 -5.85
CA LEU A 62 2.48 -11.03 -6.68
C LEU A 62 2.74 -12.38 -6.02
N LEU A 63 2.98 -12.39 -4.71
CA LEU A 63 3.26 -13.60 -3.93
C LEU A 63 2.05 -14.54 -3.84
N TYR A 64 0.83 -13.99 -3.81
CA TYR A 64 -0.42 -14.74 -3.61
C TYR A 64 -1.33 -14.80 -4.85
N ARG A 65 -0.78 -14.56 -6.05
CA ARG A 65 -1.56 -14.52 -7.30
C ARG A 65 -2.04 -15.89 -7.82
N ASP A 66 -1.56 -16.97 -7.22
CA ASP A 66 -1.86 -18.38 -7.53
C ASP A 66 -2.55 -19.06 -6.34
#